data_AF-W2Z6X5-F1
#
_entry.id   AF-W2Z6X5-F1
#
_cell.length_a   1.000
_cell.length_b   1.000
_cell.length_c   1.000
_cell.angle_alpha   90.00
_cell.angle_beta   90.00
_cell.angle_gamma   90.00
#
_symmetry.space_group_name_H-M   'P 1'
#
loop_
_entity.id
_entity.type
_entity.pdbx_description
1 polymer ?
#
loop_
_entity_poly.entity_id
_entity_poly.type
_entity_poly.pdbx_seq_one_letter_code
_entity_poly.pdbx_strand_id
1 'polypeptide(L)'
;MLESLARTRLLYGAVAMSAGVFVFSFLQEREEMGEQELESGERPVSTELFFQAMENMPQLSAQQRLEMRRFWRNLTNRKLQKRLSIGSSDLMDVDQENNTELVVRDVQLFAQEYKRVFPDIFPEQQVLDAAEKAANAADQQPTAWSDIVGSTSTMIMSTGKRLNHIAKDTKDEVQLAMHRTVRKVLERALDIVAARLKHTLKDPDMPSYLKTNIDIGIEQFMPDVKMEIFRKTRELFGQNSTTTEEKAVKAKKSEDGSVPLSGSEGVGVAVTNRRFGLYRRVRGHILHHLFPHDKTIWRSFKDPWWIAYTSVGILPVVGQLWWIFLFIIKDKTNEHQLCQFIVGFKAAQFITLGIMHMMLGVFMYVKCVVQGSMLACQSGSGPALSEGTVCFFVLQIILVWAAFFRLPYTVRPQEVGLYRTKSMEMRERRVFHDAFGNEVHLDRGGYLMKFCGYETVSFIIIMALAGLVLWLPFESWQRQALFYWIRTAYGLFSLPFLVFKIPVLANVLMHTRQMGYNEQGDTVRFVKKRLE
;
A
#
# COMPACT_ATOMS: atom_id res chain seq x y z
N MET A 1 -37.32 22.73 6.21
CA MET A 1 -36.96 21.42 6.80
C MET A 1 -35.99 20.63 5.92
N LEU A 2 -36.18 20.57 4.59
CA LEU A 2 -35.23 19.93 3.65
C LEU A 2 -33.83 20.55 3.60
N GLU A 3 -33.70 21.88 3.68
CA GLU A 3 -32.39 22.56 3.68
C GLU A 3 -31.57 22.29 4.95
N SER A 4 -32.24 22.15 6.09
CA SER A 4 -31.59 21.81 7.37
C SER A 4 -30.96 20.41 7.30
N LEU A 5 -31.68 19.45 6.72
CA LEU A 5 -31.24 18.06 6.51
C LEU A 5 -30.09 17.95 5.50
N ALA A 6 -30.08 18.78 4.46
CA ALA A 6 -28.98 18.86 3.50
C ALA A 6 -27.71 19.44 4.14
N ARG A 7 -27.83 20.50 4.96
CA ARG A 7 -26.70 21.07 5.71
C ARG A 7 -26.15 20.11 6.75
N THR A 8 -26.99 19.37 7.48
CA THR A 8 -26.50 18.37 8.44
C THR A 8 -25.74 17.25 7.75
N ARG A 9 -26.24 16.73 6.62
CA ARG A 9 -25.53 15.69 5.84
C ARG A 9 -24.18 16.17 5.29
N LEU A 10 -24.09 17.43 4.87
CA LEU A 10 -22.84 18.07 4.44
C LEU A 10 -21.85 18.23 5.60
N LEU A 11 -22.34 18.62 6.78
CA LEU A 11 -21.54 18.72 8.02
C LEU A 11 -21.03 17.35 8.47
N TYR A 12 -21.87 16.30 8.49
CA TYR A 12 -21.43 14.95 8.85
C TYR A 12 -20.46 14.36 7.82
N GLY A 13 -20.63 14.67 6.52
CA GLY A 13 -19.67 14.30 5.47
C GLY A 13 -18.32 15.00 5.64
N ALA A 14 -18.32 16.30 5.96
CA ALA A 14 -17.10 17.06 6.22
C ALA A 14 -16.37 16.59 7.48
N VAL A 15 -17.10 16.28 8.57
CA VAL A 15 -16.54 15.75 9.82
C VAL A 15 -15.97 14.34 9.64
N ALA A 16 -16.63 13.49 8.84
CA ALA A 16 -16.11 12.16 8.51
C ALA A 16 -14.84 12.23 7.65
N MET A 17 -14.76 13.16 6.71
CA MET A 17 -13.54 13.38 5.92
C MET A 17 -12.41 14.00 6.74
N SER A 18 -12.69 14.95 7.64
CA SER A 18 -11.66 15.52 8.52
C SER A 18 -11.13 14.50 9.53
N ALA A 19 -11.99 13.63 10.07
CA ALA A 19 -11.58 12.51 10.91
C ALA A 19 -10.73 11.49 10.13
N GLY A 20 -11.09 11.22 8.87
CA GLY A 20 -10.30 10.37 7.97
C GLY A 20 -8.92 10.94 7.66
N VAL A 21 -8.81 12.25 7.40
CA VAL A 21 -7.53 12.94 7.17
C VAL A 21 -6.68 12.98 8.45
N PHE A 22 -7.29 13.17 9.62
CA PHE A 22 -6.58 13.16 10.89
C PHE A 22 -6.02 11.77 11.23
N VAL A 23 -6.82 10.71 11.05
CA VAL A 23 -6.36 9.33 11.23
C VAL A 23 -5.28 8.98 10.20
N PHE A 24 -5.42 9.45 8.95
CA PHE A 24 -4.41 9.25 7.91
C PHE A 24 -3.09 9.97 8.24
N SER A 25 -3.15 11.23 8.71
CA SER A 25 -1.97 11.99 9.15
C SER A 25 -1.28 11.32 10.34
N PHE A 26 -2.05 10.83 11.30
CA PHE A 26 -1.50 10.13 12.47
C PHE A 26 -0.86 8.78 12.10
N LEU A 27 -1.45 8.05 11.14
CA LEU A 27 -0.88 6.80 10.64
C LEU A 27 0.40 7.04 9.83
N GLN A 28 0.41 8.08 8.99
CA GLN A 28 1.58 8.48 8.20
C GLN A 28 2.74 8.92 9.11
N GLU A 29 2.46 9.73 10.14
CA GLU A 29 3.47 10.16 11.11
C GLU A 29 4.06 8.99 11.90
N ARG A 30 3.26 7.97 12.23
CA ARG A 30 3.77 6.74 12.84
C ARG A 30 4.62 5.89 11.90
N GLU A 31 4.29 5.90 10.61
CA GLU A 31 5.04 5.17 9.59
C GLU A 31 6.37 5.87 9.31
N GLU A 32 6.39 7.20 9.19
CA GLU A 32 7.61 8.03 9.06
C GLU A 32 8.55 7.85 10.27
N MET A 33 8.00 7.82 11.49
CA MET A 33 8.78 7.51 12.71
C MET A 33 9.36 6.08 12.68
N GLY A 34 8.58 5.09 12.23
CA GLY A 34 9.03 3.71 12.12
C GLY A 34 10.08 3.49 11.02
N GLU A 35 9.96 4.21 9.90
CA GLU A 35 10.95 4.21 8.82
C GLU A 35 12.24 4.90 9.27
N GLN A 36 12.18 6.03 9.99
CA GLN A 36 13.35 6.68 10.58
C GLN A 36 14.07 5.81 11.64
N GLU A 37 13.32 5.10 12.47
CA GLU A 37 13.90 4.16 13.44
C GLU A 37 14.59 2.97 12.74
N LEU A 38 14.02 2.48 11.63
CA LEU A 38 14.64 1.45 10.80
C LEU A 38 15.89 1.96 10.08
N GLU A 39 15.82 3.15 9.49
CA GLU A 39 16.91 3.77 8.72
C GLU A 39 18.10 4.15 9.62
N SER A 40 17.84 4.70 10.81
CA SER A 40 18.87 5.02 11.80
C SER A 40 19.59 3.78 12.33
N GLY A 41 18.86 2.66 12.42
CA GLY A 41 19.39 1.34 12.78
C GLY A 41 20.12 0.64 11.64
N GLU A 42 19.90 1.01 10.38
CA GLU A 42 20.46 0.36 9.19
C GLU A 42 21.76 1.01 8.65
N ARG A 43 22.28 2.03 9.34
CA ARG A 43 23.53 2.71 8.96
C ARG A 43 24.75 1.78 9.06
N PRO A 44 25.64 1.74 8.05
CA PRO A 44 26.83 0.90 8.07
C PRO A 44 27.87 1.44 9.06
N VAL A 45 28.55 0.53 9.76
CA VAL A 45 29.61 0.83 10.72
C VAL A 45 30.87 0.09 10.29
N SER A 46 31.86 0.83 9.81
CA SER A 46 33.19 0.27 9.52
C SER A 46 33.96 0.02 10.81
N THR A 47 34.72 -1.09 10.84
CA THR A 47 35.63 -1.42 11.94
C THR A 47 36.67 -0.33 12.18
N GLU A 48 37.19 0.27 11.10
CA GLU A 48 38.20 1.32 11.19
C GLU A 48 37.62 2.61 11.80
N LEU A 49 36.44 3.02 11.34
CA LEU A 49 35.74 4.21 11.84
C LEU A 49 35.27 4.02 13.29
N PHE A 50 34.91 2.80 13.69
CA PHE A 50 34.57 2.48 15.07
C PHE A 50 35.76 2.65 16.02
N PHE A 51 36.93 2.12 15.65
CA PHE A 51 38.14 2.28 16.47
C PHE A 51 38.63 3.74 16.49
N GLN A 52 38.51 4.45 15.37
CA GLN A 52 38.79 5.88 15.31
C GLN A 52 37.84 6.69 16.23
N ALA A 53 36.55 6.38 16.24
CA ALA A 53 35.58 7.02 17.13
C ALA A 53 35.87 6.72 18.61
N MET A 54 36.27 5.49 18.94
CA MET A 54 36.66 5.08 20.29
C MET A 54 37.94 5.78 20.78
N GLU A 55 38.92 6.00 19.91
CA GLU A 55 40.17 6.70 20.26
C GLU A 55 39.96 8.20 20.49
N ASN A 56 39.01 8.81 19.76
CA ASN A 56 38.64 10.21 19.89
C ASN A 56 37.76 10.53 21.11
N MET A 57 37.46 9.56 21.97
CA MET A 57 36.67 9.75 23.19
C MET A 57 37.59 9.99 24.41
N PRO A 58 37.60 11.21 24.99
CA PRO A 58 38.51 11.59 26.07
C PRO A 58 38.12 11.03 27.46
N GLN A 59 36.92 10.45 27.61
CA GLN A 59 36.36 10.00 28.90
C GLN A 59 36.53 8.48 29.18
N LEU A 60 37.27 7.76 28.34
CA LEU A 60 37.42 6.29 28.43
C LEU A 60 38.61 5.87 29.29
N SER A 61 38.39 5.00 30.28
CA SER A 61 39.48 4.34 31.00
C SER A 61 40.18 3.28 30.13
N ALA A 62 41.45 2.97 30.43
CA ALA A 62 42.20 1.95 29.69
C ALA A 62 41.52 0.56 29.73
N GLN A 63 40.86 0.25 30.85
CA GLN A 63 40.08 -0.98 31.03
C GLN A 63 38.82 -0.99 30.14
N GLN A 64 38.10 0.13 30.05
CA GLN A 64 36.91 0.25 29.20
C GLN A 64 37.24 0.10 27.71
N ARG A 65 38.35 0.69 27.23
CA ARG A 65 38.80 0.52 25.84
C ARG A 65 39.11 -0.93 25.49
N LEU A 66 39.69 -1.67 26.44
CA LEU A 66 40.05 -3.07 26.26
C LEU A 66 38.80 -3.95 26.15
N GLU A 67 37.76 -3.65 26.93
CA GLU A 67 36.46 -4.31 26.86
C GLU A 67 35.67 -3.98 25.60
N MET A 68 35.73 -2.72 25.13
CA MET A 68 35.14 -2.34 23.83
C MET A 68 35.80 -3.11 22.66
N ARG A 69 37.13 -3.29 22.68
CA ARG A 69 37.84 -4.10 21.68
C ARG A 69 37.46 -5.58 21.75
N ARG A 70 37.32 -6.13 22.97
CA ARG A 70 36.84 -7.52 23.17
C ARG A 70 35.42 -7.72 22.66
N PHE A 71 34.53 -6.77 22.97
CA PHE A 71 33.17 -6.73 22.45
C PHE A 71 33.14 -6.73 20.92
N TRP A 72 33.91 -5.85 20.27
CA TRP A 72 33.95 -5.76 18.80
C TRP A 72 34.47 -7.05 18.14
N ARG A 73 35.48 -7.69 18.76
CA ARG A 73 36.00 -8.98 18.30
C ARG A 73 34.97 -10.12 18.46
N ASN A 74 34.22 -10.13 19.55
CA ASN A 74 33.18 -11.13 19.77
C ASN A 74 31.99 -10.93 18.81
N LEU A 75 31.64 -9.68 18.50
CA LEU A 75 30.61 -9.32 17.53
C LEU A 75 30.97 -9.82 16.12
N THR A 76 32.18 -9.51 15.66
CA THR A 76 32.70 -9.93 14.35
C THR A 76 32.79 -11.45 14.23
N ASN A 77 33.34 -12.14 15.23
CA ASN A 77 33.40 -13.60 15.26
C ASN A 77 32.02 -14.27 15.23
N ARG A 78 31.04 -13.75 16.00
CA ARG A 78 29.67 -14.28 15.99
C ARG A 78 29.00 -14.11 14.63
N LYS A 79 29.22 -12.97 13.95
CA LYS A 79 28.69 -12.71 12.61
C LYS A 79 29.33 -13.63 11.57
N LEU A 80 30.63 -13.88 11.67
CA LEU A 80 31.36 -14.85 10.83
C LEU A 80 30.82 -16.28 11.03
N GLN A 81 30.61 -16.69 12.28
CA GLN A 81 30.13 -18.04 12.62
C GLN A 81 28.67 -18.27 12.17
N LYS A 82 27.80 -17.26 12.28
CA LYS A 82 26.44 -17.29 11.75
C LYS A 82 26.41 -17.37 10.22
N ARG A 83 27.40 -16.80 9.52
CA ARG A 83 27.54 -16.95 8.07
C ARG A 83 28.00 -18.36 7.69
N LEU A 84 28.97 -18.92 8.42
CA LEU A 84 29.45 -20.29 8.20
C LEU A 84 28.34 -21.35 8.42
N SER A 85 27.41 -21.11 9.35
CA SER A 85 26.25 -22.00 9.52
C SER A 85 25.18 -21.85 8.45
N ILE A 86 25.14 -20.72 7.74
CA ILE A 86 24.18 -20.43 6.65
C ILE A 86 24.79 -20.77 5.28
N GLY A 87 26.12 -20.73 5.15
CA GLY A 87 26.88 -20.87 3.91
C GLY A 87 27.28 -22.29 3.53
N SER A 88 26.69 -23.34 4.11
CA SER A 88 27.02 -24.72 3.73
C SER A 88 26.41 -25.17 2.39
N SER A 89 25.86 -24.27 1.57
CA SER A 89 25.36 -24.61 0.23
C SER A 89 26.04 -23.92 -0.95
N ASP A 90 26.93 -22.94 -0.76
CA ASP A 90 27.60 -22.28 -1.88
C ASP A 90 29.10 -22.15 -1.62
N LEU A 91 29.85 -22.99 -2.35
CA LEU A 91 31.30 -22.98 -2.39
C LEU A 91 31.79 -21.99 -3.46
N MET A 92 32.84 -21.26 -3.08
CA MET A 92 33.78 -20.47 -3.89
C MET A 92 33.40 -19.00 -4.14
N ASP A 93 33.93 -18.12 -3.29
CA ASP A 93 34.75 -17.00 -3.76
C ASP A 93 35.71 -16.56 -2.63
N VAL A 94 36.98 -16.92 -2.80
CA VAL A 94 38.09 -16.55 -1.91
C VAL A 94 38.67 -15.27 -2.49
N ASP A 95 38.07 -14.12 -2.15
CA ASP A 95 38.71 -12.79 -2.28
C ASP A 95 37.95 -11.64 -1.58
N GLN A 96 36.99 -11.92 -0.70
CA GLN A 96 36.19 -10.90 -0.03
C GLN A 96 36.41 -10.87 1.49
N GLU A 97 37.66 -10.79 1.91
CA GLU A 97 38.05 -10.81 3.32
C GLU A 97 37.92 -9.45 4.06
N ASN A 98 37.62 -8.35 3.36
CA ASN A 98 37.71 -7.00 3.96
C ASN A 98 36.43 -6.14 3.98
N ASN A 99 35.23 -6.67 3.70
CA ASN A 99 34.01 -5.84 3.79
C ASN A 99 32.81 -6.56 4.42
N THR A 100 32.96 -6.95 5.69
CA THR A 100 31.81 -7.30 6.53
C THR A 100 31.06 -6.02 6.91
N GLU A 101 30.01 -5.69 6.17
CA GLU A 101 29.14 -4.55 6.47
C GLU A 101 28.41 -4.81 7.80
N LEU A 102 28.97 -4.27 8.90
CA LEU A 102 28.34 -4.20 10.21
C LEU A 102 27.36 -3.02 10.22
N VAL A 103 26.29 -3.15 10.97
CA VAL A 103 25.19 -2.19 10.96
C VAL A 103 24.92 -1.75 12.41
N VAL A 104 24.53 -0.50 12.64
CA VAL A 104 24.29 0.06 14.00
C VAL A 104 23.36 -0.84 14.83
N ARG A 105 22.30 -1.39 14.22
CA ARG A 105 21.37 -2.33 14.87
C ARG A 105 22.03 -3.62 15.34
N ASP A 106 22.99 -4.17 14.59
CA ASP A 106 23.74 -5.36 15.01
C ASP A 106 24.56 -5.07 16.28
N VAL A 107 25.14 -3.88 16.35
CA VAL A 107 25.89 -3.40 17.52
C VAL A 107 24.96 -3.21 18.73
N GLN A 108 23.79 -2.60 18.54
CA GLN A 108 22.80 -2.37 19.59
C GLN A 108 22.28 -3.67 20.20
N LEU A 109 21.85 -4.62 19.36
CA LEU A 109 21.32 -5.91 19.82
C LEU A 109 22.39 -6.72 20.57
N PHE A 110 23.61 -6.75 20.03
CA PHE A 110 24.69 -7.48 20.68
C PHE A 110 25.16 -6.79 21.96
N ALA A 111 25.17 -5.45 22.02
CA ALA A 111 25.50 -4.70 23.24
C ALA A 111 24.51 -5.03 24.38
N GLN A 112 23.21 -5.12 24.08
CA GLN A 112 22.20 -5.50 25.07
C GLN A 112 22.39 -6.94 25.57
N GLU A 113 22.70 -7.89 24.67
CA GLU A 113 23.01 -9.26 25.07
C GLU A 113 24.31 -9.36 25.87
N TYR A 114 25.35 -8.63 25.46
CA TYR A 114 26.64 -8.63 26.13
C TYR A 114 26.57 -8.03 27.53
N LYS A 115 25.77 -6.96 27.72
CA LYS A 115 25.48 -6.37 29.03
C LYS A 115 24.79 -7.33 29.98
N ARG A 116 23.87 -8.17 29.48
CA ARG A 116 23.20 -9.19 30.31
C ARG A 116 24.18 -10.23 30.87
N VAL A 117 25.27 -10.50 30.14
CA VAL A 117 26.30 -11.46 30.54
C VAL A 117 27.39 -10.81 31.41
N PHE A 118 27.72 -9.54 31.15
CA PHE A 118 28.77 -8.80 31.84
C PHE A 118 28.27 -7.43 32.36
N PRO A 119 27.39 -7.40 33.37
CA PRO A 119 26.71 -6.17 33.81
C PRO A 119 27.65 -5.13 34.44
N ASP A 120 28.68 -5.56 35.16
CA ASP A 120 29.54 -4.67 35.97
C ASP A 120 30.76 -4.13 35.21
N ILE A 121 31.09 -4.70 34.06
CA ILE A 121 32.35 -4.45 33.34
C ILE A 121 32.11 -3.74 31.99
N PHE A 122 30.95 -3.93 31.38
CA PHE A 122 30.69 -3.50 29.99
C PHE A 122 30.17 -2.06 29.88
N PRO A 123 30.88 -1.14 29.19
CA PRO A 123 30.45 0.24 29.02
C PRO A 123 29.48 0.39 27.83
N GLU A 124 28.22 0.02 28.02
CA GLU A 124 27.19 0.02 26.96
C GLU A 124 27.02 1.38 26.26
N GLN A 125 26.89 2.47 27.02
CA GLN A 125 26.65 3.81 26.45
C GLN A 125 27.80 4.28 25.56
N GLN A 126 29.04 3.96 25.92
CA GLN A 126 30.24 4.36 25.17
C GLN A 126 30.37 3.55 23.87
N VAL A 127 29.95 2.28 23.87
CA VAL A 127 29.89 1.44 22.65
C VAL A 127 28.85 1.95 21.66
N LEU A 128 27.66 2.34 22.15
CA LEU A 128 26.61 2.88 21.30
C LEU A 128 26.99 4.24 20.70
N ASP A 129 27.57 5.13 21.50
CA ASP A 129 28.07 6.44 21.02
C ASP A 129 29.21 6.29 20.00
N ALA A 130 30.09 5.29 20.17
CA ALA A 130 31.17 5.03 19.22
C ALA A 130 30.64 4.48 17.88
N ALA A 131 29.61 3.62 17.93
CA ALA A 131 28.96 3.08 16.74
C ALA A 131 28.20 4.17 15.96
N GLU A 132 27.53 5.08 16.66
CA GLU A 132 26.82 6.20 16.05
C GLU A 132 27.79 7.21 15.40
N LYS A 133 28.88 7.56 16.08
CA LYS A 133 29.93 8.42 15.52
C LYS A 133 30.61 7.80 14.29
N ALA A 134 30.84 6.49 14.32
CA ALA A 134 31.41 5.76 13.20
C ALA A 134 30.46 5.69 11.99
N ALA A 135 29.16 5.50 12.23
CA ALA A 135 28.14 5.56 11.18
C ALA A 135 28.08 6.96 10.53
N ASN A 136 28.06 8.02 11.35
CA ASN A 136 28.04 9.40 10.84
C ASN A 136 29.32 9.76 10.05
N ALA A 137 30.47 9.20 10.43
CA ALA A 137 31.72 9.39 9.71
C ALA A 137 31.76 8.63 8.37
N ALA A 138 31.09 7.48 8.27
CA ALA A 138 30.98 6.70 7.04
C ALA A 138 30.17 7.46 5.97
N ASP A 139 29.12 8.16 6.38
CA ASP A 139 28.28 8.98 5.49
C ASP A 139 29.03 10.22 4.93
N GLN A 140 30.12 10.64 5.59
CA GLN A 140 30.93 11.80 5.20
C GLN A 140 32.13 11.45 4.31
N GLN A 141 32.39 10.17 4.03
CA GLN A 141 33.56 9.75 3.25
C GLN A 141 33.36 10.09 1.75
N PRO A 142 34.29 10.84 1.12
CA PRO A 142 34.12 11.33 -0.24
C PRO A 142 34.22 10.18 -1.25
N THR A 143 33.12 9.87 -1.92
CA THR A 143 33.17 9.09 -3.18
C THR A 143 33.66 10.01 -4.29
N ALA A 144 34.42 9.49 -5.28
CA ALA A 144 35.10 10.23 -6.36
C ALA A 144 34.24 11.23 -7.19
N TRP A 145 32.94 11.29 -6.93
CA TRP A 145 32.00 12.28 -7.46
C TRP A 145 32.00 13.61 -6.67
N SER A 146 32.52 13.67 -5.44
CA SER A 146 32.57 14.91 -4.64
C SER A 146 33.64 15.90 -5.11
N ASP A 147 34.74 15.43 -5.71
CA ASP A 147 35.83 16.30 -6.17
C ASP A 147 35.48 17.10 -7.43
N ILE A 148 34.64 16.53 -8.30
CA ILE A 148 34.17 17.21 -9.52
C ILE A 148 33.12 18.29 -9.16
N VAL A 149 32.30 18.04 -8.13
CA VAL A 149 31.31 19.02 -7.64
C VAL A 149 31.98 20.11 -6.78
N GLY A 150 33.11 19.81 -6.12
CA GLY A 150 33.92 20.78 -5.36
C GLY A 150 34.49 21.92 -6.22
N SER A 151 34.85 21.65 -7.49
CA SER A 151 35.34 22.70 -8.39
C SER A 151 34.25 23.72 -8.77
N THR A 152 32.98 23.30 -8.77
CA THR A 152 31.85 24.21 -9.04
C THR A 152 31.32 24.86 -7.75
N SER A 153 31.46 24.17 -6.59
CA SER A 153 31.02 24.70 -5.29
C SER A 153 31.94 25.80 -4.74
N THR A 154 33.24 25.78 -5.04
CA THR A 154 34.17 26.85 -4.62
C THR A 154 33.85 28.20 -5.29
N MET A 155 33.28 28.19 -6.50
CA MET A 155 32.81 29.42 -7.18
C MET A 155 31.50 29.94 -6.57
N ILE A 156 30.60 29.05 -6.16
CA ILE A 156 29.34 29.39 -5.47
C ILE A 156 29.60 29.85 -4.03
N MET A 157 30.58 29.25 -3.35
CA MET A 157 30.95 29.57 -1.97
C MET A 157 31.77 30.86 -1.87
N SER A 158 32.59 31.20 -2.88
CA SER A 158 33.26 32.51 -2.96
C SER A 158 32.27 33.63 -3.30
N THR A 159 31.26 33.35 -4.13
CA THR A 159 30.14 34.26 -4.39
C THR A 159 29.24 34.41 -3.16
N GLY A 160 29.02 33.33 -2.41
CA GLY A 160 28.33 33.31 -1.12
C GLY A 160 29.05 34.10 -0.03
N LYS A 161 30.38 34.04 0.04
CA LYS A 161 31.17 34.88 0.97
C LYS A 161 31.14 36.37 0.59
N ARG A 162 31.12 36.70 -0.71
CA ARG A 162 30.96 38.08 -1.19
C ARG A 162 29.55 38.62 -0.91
N LEU A 163 28.51 37.79 -1.06
CA LEU A 163 27.13 38.12 -0.70
C LEU A 163 26.91 38.22 0.81
N ASN A 164 27.59 37.40 1.62
CA ASN A 164 27.52 37.46 3.07
C ASN A 164 28.21 38.72 3.64
N HIS A 165 29.24 39.23 2.95
CA HIS A 165 29.86 40.51 3.29
C HIS A 165 29.01 41.72 2.85
N ILE A 166 28.14 41.56 1.85
CA ILE A 166 27.14 42.57 1.46
C ILE A 166 25.92 42.51 2.39
N ALA A 167 25.55 41.33 2.88
CA ALA A 167 24.45 41.11 3.82
C ALA A 167 24.71 41.68 5.23
N LYS A 168 25.96 42.01 5.55
CA LYS A 168 26.30 42.63 6.84
C LYS A 168 25.85 44.10 6.93
N ASP A 169 25.60 44.76 5.79
CA ASP A 169 25.25 46.19 5.74
C ASP A 169 23.76 46.50 5.47
N THR A 170 22.90 45.51 5.23
CA THR A 170 21.46 45.75 5.00
C THR A 170 20.59 44.58 5.49
N LYS A 171 20.45 44.48 6.82
CA LYS A 171 19.90 43.29 7.51
C LYS A 171 18.40 43.05 7.26
N ASP A 172 17.61 44.09 6.98
CA ASP A 172 16.15 43.97 6.90
C ASP A 172 15.60 43.89 5.46
N GLU A 173 16.23 44.54 4.48
CA GLU A 173 15.78 44.51 3.08
C GLU A 173 16.12 43.19 2.38
N VAL A 174 17.25 42.58 2.74
CA VAL A 174 17.74 41.34 2.12
C VAL A 174 16.96 40.11 2.59
N GLN A 175 16.52 40.06 3.86
CA GLN A 175 15.64 38.99 4.36
C GLN A 175 14.26 39.02 3.67
N LEU A 176 13.71 40.20 3.45
CA LEU A 176 12.46 40.39 2.71
C LEU A 176 12.60 39.99 1.23
N ALA A 177 13.72 40.31 0.59
CA ALA A 177 14.00 39.91 -0.80
C ALA A 177 14.22 38.40 -0.94
N MET A 178 14.88 37.77 0.02
CA MET A 178 15.11 36.32 0.07
C MET A 178 13.80 35.55 0.27
N HIS A 179 12.93 35.98 1.22
CA HIS A 179 11.61 35.37 1.41
C HIS A 179 10.71 35.49 0.18
N ARG A 180 10.76 36.63 -0.54
CA ARG A 180 10.00 36.81 -1.79
C ARG A 180 10.49 35.88 -2.89
N THR A 181 11.79 35.63 -2.98
CA THR A 181 12.38 34.79 -4.02
C THR A 181 12.10 33.31 -3.77
N VAL A 182 12.26 32.83 -2.53
CA VAL A 182 11.91 31.45 -2.14
C VAL A 182 10.42 31.19 -2.34
N ARG A 183 9.55 32.15 -1.97
CA ARG A 183 8.10 32.05 -2.21
C ARG A 183 7.77 31.88 -3.69
N LYS A 184 8.37 32.67 -4.57
CA LYS A 184 8.14 32.57 -6.03
C LYS A 184 8.61 31.25 -6.63
N VAL A 185 9.73 30.71 -6.15
CA VAL A 185 10.25 29.41 -6.64
C VAL A 185 9.35 28.26 -6.16
N LEU A 186 8.91 28.29 -4.90
CA LEU A 186 8.02 27.28 -4.34
C LEU A 186 6.62 27.32 -4.98
N GLU A 187 6.07 28.51 -5.24
CA GLU A 187 4.83 28.69 -5.99
C GLU A 187 4.92 28.04 -7.38
N ARG A 188 6.00 28.31 -8.13
CA ARG A 188 6.23 27.69 -9.45
C ARG A 188 6.36 26.17 -9.37
N ALA A 189 7.04 25.64 -8.36
CA ALA A 189 7.16 24.20 -8.17
C ALA A 189 5.79 23.56 -7.88
N LEU A 190 4.99 24.19 -7.00
CA LEU A 190 3.64 23.72 -6.67
C LEU A 190 2.67 23.84 -7.85
N ASP A 191 2.81 24.84 -8.71
CA ASP A 191 2.02 24.95 -9.94
C ASP A 191 2.37 23.84 -10.95
N ILE A 192 3.65 23.45 -11.05
CA ILE A 192 4.07 22.31 -11.87
C ILE A 192 3.51 20.99 -11.31
N VAL A 193 3.53 20.82 -9.98
CA VAL A 193 2.93 19.66 -9.32
C VAL A 193 1.42 19.63 -9.52
N ALA A 194 0.74 20.77 -9.38
CA ALA A 194 -0.69 20.91 -9.66
C ALA A 194 -1.03 20.51 -11.10
N ALA A 195 -0.26 21.01 -12.07
CA ALA A 195 -0.45 20.68 -13.48
C ALA A 195 -0.21 19.19 -13.77
N ARG A 196 0.83 18.59 -13.19
CA ARG A 196 1.09 17.14 -13.30
C ARG A 196 0.02 16.30 -12.62
N LEU A 197 -0.47 16.71 -11.46
CA LEU A 197 -1.55 16.04 -10.73
C LEU A 197 -2.84 16.08 -11.54
N LYS A 198 -3.20 17.26 -12.07
CA LYS A 198 -4.34 17.48 -12.98
C LYS A 198 -4.24 16.56 -14.21
N HIS A 199 -3.06 16.44 -14.81
CA HIS A 199 -2.85 15.58 -15.97
C HIS A 199 -2.82 14.07 -15.64
N THR A 200 -2.36 13.68 -14.45
CA THR A 200 -2.26 12.27 -14.05
C THR A 200 -3.62 11.71 -13.61
N LEU A 201 -4.47 12.54 -13.00
CA LEU A 201 -5.83 12.16 -12.59
C LEU A 201 -6.84 12.20 -13.75
N LYS A 202 -6.58 12.98 -14.80
CA LYS A 202 -7.47 13.10 -15.95
C LYS A 202 -7.33 11.94 -16.91
N ASP A 203 -8.41 11.18 -17.05
CA ASP A 203 -8.57 10.19 -18.11
C ASP A 203 -9.25 10.82 -19.33
N PRO A 204 -8.75 10.60 -20.57
CA PRO A 204 -9.40 11.08 -21.80
C PRO A 204 -10.87 10.66 -21.90
N ASP A 205 -11.23 9.48 -21.40
CA ASP A 205 -12.59 8.91 -21.49
C ASP A 205 -13.52 9.33 -20.33
N MET A 206 -13.04 10.10 -19.34
CA MET A 206 -13.84 10.56 -18.20
C MET A 206 -14.95 11.56 -18.60
N PRO A 207 -16.15 11.50 -17.99
CA PRO A 207 -17.22 12.47 -18.22
C PRO A 207 -16.79 13.92 -17.98
N SER A 208 -17.29 14.85 -18.81
CA SER A 208 -16.91 16.27 -18.75
C SER A 208 -17.17 16.89 -17.36
N TYR A 209 -18.32 16.59 -16.75
CA TYR A 209 -18.66 17.04 -15.40
C TYR A 209 -17.61 16.66 -14.34
N LEU A 210 -17.07 15.43 -14.39
CA LEU A 210 -16.05 14.96 -13.45
C LEU A 210 -14.70 15.63 -13.70
N LYS A 211 -14.33 15.84 -14.97
CA LYS A 211 -13.11 16.59 -15.32
C LYS A 211 -13.17 18.01 -14.76
N THR A 212 -14.31 18.68 -14.92
CA THR A 212 -14.53 20.05 -14.41
C THR A 212 -14.51 20.08 -12.88
N ASN A 213 -15.09 19.11 -12.19
CA ASN A 213 -15.08 19.07 -10.73
C ASN A 213 -13.70 18.76 -10.14
N ILE A 214 -12.91 17.90 -10.79
CA ILE A 214 -11.51 17.68 -10.39
C ILE A 214 -10.70 18.97 -10.58
N ASP A 215 -10.97 19.71 -11.67
CA ASP A 215 -10.31 20.99 -11.92
C ASP A 215 -10.64 22.02 -10.84
N ILE A 216 -11.92 22.19 -10.54
CA ILE A 216 -12.40 23.08 -9.47
C ILE A 216 -11.81 22.65 -8.13
N GLY A 217 -11.83 21.35 -7.83
CA GLY A 217 -11.28 20.82 -6.58
C GLY A 217 -9.79 21.09 -6.45
N ILE A 218 -8.98 20.79 -7.46
CA ILE A 218 -7.53 21.08 -7.43
C ILE A 218 -7.30 22.58 -7.31
N GLU A 219 -8.03 23.41 -8.05
CA GLU A 219 -7.90 24.87 -8.00
C GLU A 219 -8.33 25.46 -6.65
N GLN A 220 -9.30 24.83 -5.97
CA GLN A 220 -9.78 25.22 -4.65
C GLN A 220 -8.87 24.75 -3.50
N PHE A 221 -8.29 23.54 -3.59
CA PHE A 221 -7.44 22.96 -2.55
C PHE A 221 -5.95 23.35 -2.67
N MET A 222 -5.47 23.65 -3.88
CA MET A 222 -4.07 24.03 -4.10
C MET A 222 -3.63 25.25 -3.27
N PRO A 223 -4.45 26.31 -3.08
CA PRO A 223 -4.11 27.41 -2.19
C PRO A 223 -3.90 26.98 -0.74
N ASP A 224 -4.73 26.09 -0.21
CA ASP A 224 -4.64 25.59 1.16
C ASP A 224 -3.40 24.71 1.35
N VAL A 225 -3.13 23.82 0.39
CA VAL A 225 -1.91 23.01 0.35
C VAL A 225 -0.67 23.91 0.25
N LYS A 226 -0.71 24.96 -0.58
CA LYS A 226 0.35 25.98 -0.65
C LYS A 226 0.56 26.62 0.72
N MET A 227 -0.51 27.07 1.39
CA MET A 227 -0.43 27.72 2.69
C MET A 227 0.14 26.81 3.78
N GLU A 228 -0.27 25.54 3.81
CA GLU A 228 0.21 24.57 4.80
C GLU A 228 1.69 24.20 4.56
N ILE A 229 2.09 24.02 3.29
CA ILE A 229 3.49 23.84 2.93
C ILE A 229 4.28 25.11 3.27
N PHE A 230 3.75 26.31 3.01
CA PHE A 230 4.39 27.58 3.41
C PHE A 230 4.54 27.72 4.93
N ARG A 231 3.56 27.25 5.71
CA ARG A 231 3.60 27.24 7.18
C ARG A 231 4.69 26.29 7.68
N LYS A 232 4.69 25.03 7.25
CA LYS A 232 5.74 24.04 7.61
C LYS A 232 7.13 24.48 7.13
N THR A 233 7.22 25.08 5.94
CA THR A 233 8.48 25.64 5.42
C THR A 233 8.96 26.81 6.28
N ARG A 234 8.07 27.69 6.74
CA ARG A 234 8.42 28.80 7.63
C ARG A 234 8.84 28.33 9.03
N GLU A 235 8.25 27.25 9.54
CA GLU A 235 8.65 26.62 10.80
C GLU A 235 10.07 26.01 10.68
N LEU A 236 10.38 25.34 9.56
CA LEU A 236 11.71 24.80 9.27
C LEU A 236 12.77 25.90 9.07
N PHE A 237 12.42 27.03 8.43
CA PHE A 237 13.32 28.18 8.29
C PHE A 237 13.41 29.07 9.54
N GLY A 238 12.45 28.97 10.47
CA GLY A 238 12.46 29.68 11.75
C GLY A 238 13.30 29.00 12.82
N GLN A 239 13.53 27.68 12.71
CA GLN A 239 14.26 26.91 13.72
C GLN A 239 15.74 26.64 13.40
N ASN A 240 16.22 26.90 12.19
CA ASN A 240 17.61 26.59 11.83
C ASN A 240 18.40 27.80 11.30
N SER A 241 19.08 28.50 12.21
CA SER A 241 20.40 29.10 11.95
C SER A 241 21.53 28.09 12.20
N THR A 242 21.33 26.82 11.82
CA THR A 242 22.37 25.80 11.79
C THR A 242 22.03 24.78 10.70
N THR A 243 22.84 24.84 9.63
CA THR A 243 23.24 23.76 8.71
C THR A 243 22.41 22.48 8.72
N THR A 244 21.84 22.14 7.56
CA THR A 244 22.23 20.94 6.78
C THR A 244 21.60 21.02 5.39
N GLU A 245 22.47 20.89 4.39
CA GLU A 245 22.15 20.63 2.99
C GLU A 245 21.49 19.26 2.85
N GLU A 246 20.50 19.07 1.99
CA GLU A 246 20.46 17.86 1.15
C GLU A 246 19.63 18.00 -0.15
N LYS A 247 20.37 17.75 -1.24
CA LYS A 247 20.08 16.91 -2.42
C LYS A 247 18.75 17.06 -3.16
N ALA A 248 18.85 17.75 -4.30
CA ALA A 248 17.99 17.61 -5.46
C ALA A 248 18.38 16.38 -6.30
N VAL A 249 17.43 15.49 -6.59
CA VAL A 249 17.58 14.39 -7.55
C VAL A 249 17.33 14.93 -8.97
N LYS A 250 18.36 14.84 -9.83
CA LYS A 250 18.29 15.14 -11.27
C LYS A 250 17.78 13.92 -12.04
N ALA A 251 16.77 14.15 -12.88
CA ALA A 251 16.44 13.29 -14.01
C ALA A 251 17.51 13.43 -15.11
N LYS A 252 17.96 12.31 -15.70
CA LYS A 252 18.85 12.32 -16.87
C LYS A 252 18.18 11.59 -18.04
N LYS A 253 18.18 12.27 -19.18
CA LYS A 253 17.77 11.84 -20.52
C LYS A 253 19.06 11.57 -21.30
N SER A 254 19.16 10.47 -22.04
CA SER A 254 20.15 10.31 -23.11
C SER A 254 19.67 9.30 -24.15
N GLU A 255 19.77 9.72 -25.40
CA GLU A 255 19.53 8.99 -26.65
C GLU A 255 20.71 8.08 -27.05
N ASP A 256 20.38 7.19 -27.99
CA ASP A 256 21.16 6.47 -28.99
C ASP A 256 22.02 5.25 -28.65
N GLY A 257 21.79 4.19 -29.44
CA GLY A 257 22.51 2.93 -29.48
C GLY A 257 21.75 1.84 -30.23
N SER A 258 22.19 1.53 -31.45
CA SER A 258 21.63 0.62 -32.46
C SER A 258 21.62 -0.88 -32.10
N VAL A 259 20.71 -1.59 -32.78
CA VAL A 259 20.43 -3.03 -32.94
C VAL A 259 21.70 -3.94 -33.02
N PRO A 260 21.62 -5.23 -32.62
CA PRO A 260 21.39 -6.29 -33.61
C PRO A 260 20.32 -7.34 -33.22
N LEU A 261 19.72 -7.93 -34.27
CA LEU A 261 18.84 -9.10 -34.29
C LEU A 261 19.51 -10.36 -33.70
N SER A 262 18.73 -11.16 -32.97
CA SER A 262 18.80 -12.63 -32.87
C SER A 262 17.52 -13.09 -32.16
N GLY A 263 16.66 -13.99 -32.65
CA GLY A 263 16.98 -15.24 -33.31
C GLY A 263 16.98 -16.37 -32.27
N SER A 264 15.80 -16.80 -31.79
CA SER A 264 15.67 -18.11 -31.15
C SER A 264 14.24 -18.64 -31.26
N GLU A 265 14.09 -19.59 -32.17
CA GLU A 265 12.97 -20.50 -32.31
C GLU A 265 12.89 -21.43 -31.09
N GLY A 266 11.80 -21.34 -30.34
CA GLY A 266 11.43 -22.33 -29.33
C GLY A 266 10.36 -23.24 -29.89
N VAL A 267 10.79 -24.41 -30.36
CA VAL A 267 9.97 -25.51 -30.91
C VAL A 267 8.78 -25.83 -29.99
N GLY A 268 7.58 -25.59 -30.49
CA GLY A 268 6.34 -25.94 -29.83
C GLY A 268 6.10 -27.45 -29.85
N VAL A 269 6.14 -28.09 -28.69
CA VAL A 269 5.52 -29.41 -28.49
C VAL A 269 4.01 -29.20 -28.33
N ALA A 270 3.32 -29.12 -29.46
CA ALA A 270 1.87 -29.01 -29.54
C ALA A 270 1.22 -30.40 -29.43
N VAL A 271 1.10 -30.92 -28.20
CA VAL A 271 0.24 -32.09 -27.95
C VAL A 271 -0.58 -31.81 -26.69
N THR A 272 -1.91 -31.72 -26.87
CA THR A 272 -3.04 -31.65 -25.89
C THR A 272 -3.98 -30.42 -25.95
N ASN A 273 -4.01 -29.58 -26.99
CA ASN A 273 -4.63 -28.24 -26.85
C ASN A 273 -6.01 -27.97 -27.50
N ARG A 274 -6.77 -28.97 -27.99
CA ARG A 274 -8.05 -28.66 -28.70
C ARG A 274 -9.24 -28.39 -27.77
N ARG A 275 -9.41 -29.14 -26.66
CA ARG A 275 -10.49 -28.89 -25.67
C ARG A 275 -10.16 -27.74 -24.71
N PHE A 276 -8.89 -27.59 -24.34
CA PHE A 276 -8.43 -26.45 -23.54
C PHE A 276 -8.40 -25.14 -24.34
N GLY A 277 -8.34 -25.19 -25.68
CA GLY A 277 -8.37 -23.99 -26.53
C GLY A 277 -9.68 -23.22 -26.44
N LEU A 278 -10.84 -23.89 -26.46
CA LEU A 278 -12.15 -23.22 -26.35
C LEU A 278 -12.33 -22.62 -24.95
N TYR A 279 -12.02 -23.39 -23.90
CA TYR A 279 -12.07 -22.89 -22.52
C TYR A 279 -11.14 -21.69 -22.31
N ARG A 280 -9.88 -21.76 -22.78
CA ARG A 280 -8.95 -20.63 -22.70
C ARG A 280 -9.44 -19.42 -23.47
N ARG A 281 -10.04 -19.61 -24.65
CA ARG A 281 -10.59 -18.50 -25.46
C ARG A 281 -11.79 -17.85 -24.78
N VAL A 282 -12.73 -18.64 -24.26
CA VAL A 282 -13.90 -18.12 -23.54
C VAL A 282 -13.48 -17.44 -22.24
N ARG A 283 -12.58 -18.06 -21.48
CA ARG A 283 -11.99 -17.49 -20.27
C ARG A 283 -11.28 -16.17 -20.58
N GLY A 284 -10.41 -16.15 -21.60
CA GLY A 284 -9.71 -14.96 -22.04
C GLY A 284 -10.66 -13.85 -22.46
N HIS A 285 -11.69 -14.16 -23.24
CA HIS A 285 -12.71 -13.20 -23.65
C HIS A 285 -13.44 -12.58 -22.45
N ILE A 286 -13.95 -13.41 -21.53
CA ILE A 286 -14.68 -12.93 -20.34
C ILE A 286 -13.77 -12.08 -19.46
N LEU A 287 -12.58 -12.59 -19.13
CA LEU A 287 -11.65 -11.92 -18.22
C LEU A 287 -11.05 -10.64 -18.80
N HIS A 288 -10.74 -10.61 -20.10
CA HIS A 288 -10.24 -9.43 -20.78
C HIS A 288 -11.29 -8.32 -20.81
N HIS A 289 -12.57 -8.66 -21.04
CA HIS A 289 -13.62 -7.65 -21.03
C HIS A 289 -13.91 -7.15 -19.62
N LEU A 290 -13.96 -8.01 -18.58
CA LEU A 290 -14.25 -7.60 -17.19
C LEU A 290 -13.08 -6.88 -16.50
N PHE A 291 -11.85 -7.35 -16.72
CA PHE A 291 -10.63 -6.88 -16.06
C PHE A 291 -9.52 -6.65 -17.11
N PRO A 292 -9.70 -5.70 -18.04
CA PRO A 292 -8.74 -5.42 -19.09
C PRO A 292 -7.43 -4.88 -18.53
N HIS A 293 -6.32 -5.19 -19.21
CA HIS A 293 -4.99 -4.65 -18.89
C HIS A 293 -4.67 -3.33 -19.62
N ASP A 294 -5.48 -2.98 -20.62
CA ASP A 294 -5.25 -1.92 -21.62
C ASP A 294 -6.34 -0.83 -21.61
N LYS A 295 -7.50 -1.11 -20.99
CA LYS A 295 -8.64 -0.18 -20.89
C LYS A 295 -8.76 0.38 -19.48
N THR A 296 -9.01 1.67 -19.37
CA THR A 296 -9.36 2.32 -18.09
C THR A 296 -10.82 2.05 -17.74
N ILE A 297 -11.20 2.28 -16.48
CA ILE A 297 -12.57 2.07 -16.00
C ILE A 297 -13.59 2.84 -16.86
N TRP A 298 -13.28 4.09 -17.23
CA TRP A 298 -14.15 4.92 -18.07
C TRP A 298 -14.31 4.38 -19.49
N ARG A 299 -13.22 3.83 -20.05
CA ARG A 299 -13.27 3.17 -21.35
C ARG A 299 -14.04 1.85 -21.29
N SER A 300 -13.93 1.11 -20.19
CA SER A 300 -14.71 -0.12 -19.97
C SER A 300 -16.21 0.14 -19.85
N PHE A 301 -16.64 1.28 -19.30
CA PHE A 301 -18.07 1.66 -19.28
C PHE A 301 -18.67 1.87 -20.69
N LYS A 302 -17.85 2.12 -21.70
CA LYS A 302 -18.30 2.24 -23.09
C LYS A 302 -18.34 0.88 -23.81
N ASP A 303 -17.80 -0.16 -23.20
CA ASP A 303 -17.74 -1.51 -23.76
C ASP A 303 -19.05 -2.27 -23.42
N PRO A 304 -19.85 -2.67 -24.43
CA PRO A 304 -21.13 -3.33 -24.19
C PRO A 304 -20.98 -4.68 -23.48
N TRP A 305 -19.88 -5.39 -23.70
CA TRP A 305 -19.62 -6.69 -23.06
C TRP A 305 -19.28 -6.52 -21.58
N TRP A 306 -18.55 -5.46 -21.23
CA TRP A 306 -18.27 -5.14 -19.83
C TRP A 306 -19.57 -4.87 -19.06
N ILE A 307 -20.49 -4.09 -19.65
CA ILE A 307 -21.80 -3.84 -19.07
C ILE A 307 -22.57 -5.16 -18.92
N ALA A 308 -22.69 -5.96 -19.99
CA ALA A 308 -23.42 -7.21 -19.97
C ALA A 308 -22.93 -8.15 -18.85
N TYR A 309 -21.62 -8.40 -18.76
CA TYR A 309 -21.04 -9.27 -17.74
C TYR A 309 -21.16 -8.71 -16.33
N THR A 310 -21.05 -7.39 -16.16
CA THR A 310 -21.22 -6.74 -14.85
C THR A 310 -22.68 -6.79 -14.40
N SER A 311 -23.63 -6.60 -15.32
CA SER A 311 -25.07 -6.69 -15.04
C SER A 311 -25.48 -8.08 -14.60
N VAL A 312 -24.92 -9.15 -15.19
CA VAL A 312 -25.18 -10.54 -14.75
C VAL A 312 -24.79 -10.74 -13.28
N GLY A 313 -23.69 -10.14 -12.83
CA GLY A 313 -23.25 -10.18 -11.43
C GLY A 313 -24.13 -9.42 -10.44
N ILE A 314 -25.03 -8.56 -10.93
CA ILE A 314 -25.97 -7.75 -10.12
C ILE A 314 -27.36 -8.42 -10.07
N LEU A 315 -27.65 -9.36 -10.97
CA LEU A 315 -28.95 -10.05 -10.97
C LEU A 315 -29.12 -10.92 -9.71
N PRO A 316 -30.30 -10.87 -9.05
CA PRO A 316 -30.57 -11.73 -7.91
C PRO A 316 -30.55 -13.21 -8.35
N VAL A 317 -30.06 -14.10 -7.48
CA VAL A 317 -29.86 -15.54 -7.72
C VAL A 317 -28.79 -15.84 -8.79
N VAL A 318 -28.95 -15.35 -10.02
CA VAL A 318 -27.99 -15.57 -11.13
C VAL A 318 -26.62 -15.00 -10.81
N GLY A 319 -26.56 -13.82 -10.17
CA GLY A 319 -25.31 -13.20 -9.75
C GLY A 319 -24.51 -14.08 -8.79
N GLN A 320 -25.17 -14.88 -7.95
CA GLN A 320 -24.48 -15.75 -6.98
C GLN A 320 -23.68 -16.85 -7.71
N LEU A 321 -24.31 -17.50 -8.69
CA LEU A 321 -23.65 -18.48 -9.56
C LEU A 321 -22.56 -17.83 -10.41
N TRP A 322 -22.80 -16.61 -10.89
CA TRP A 322 -21.83 -15.85 -11.65
C TRP A 322 -20.56 -15.56 -10.86
N TRP A 323 -20.66 -15.16 -9.59
CA TRP A 323 -19.49 -14.89 -8.75
C TRP A 323 -18.69 -16.15 -8.44
N ILE A 324 -19.35 -17.29 -8.26
CA ILE A 324 -18.67 -18.59 -8.12
C ILE A 324 -17.94 -18.94 -9.42
N PHE A 325 -18.60 -18.77 -10.56
CA PHE A 325 -17.98 -18.97 -11.87
C PHE A 325 -16.76 -18.05 -12.05
N LEU A 326 -16.88 -16.76 -11.73
CA LEU A 326 -15.77 -15.81 -11.74
C LEU A 326 -14.62 -16.25 -10.84
N PHE A 327 -14.91 -16.74 -9.62
CA PHE A 327 -13.89 -17.26 -8.74
C PHE A 327 -13.15 -18.45 -9.34
N ILE A 328 -13.85 -19.36 -10.03
CA ILE A 328 -13.24 -20.53 -10.69
C ILE A 328 -12.29 -20.09 -11.80
N ILE A 329 -12.73 -19.19 -12.70
CA ILE A 329 -11.95 -18.79 -13.87
C ILE A 329 -10.82 -17.81 -13.55
N LYS A 330 -10.95 -16.98 -12.50
CA LYS A 330 -9.98 -15.94 -12.18
C LYS A 330 -8.68 -16.54 -11.67
N ASP A 331 -7.59 -15.86 -11.99
CA ASP A 331 -6.27 -16.24 -11.52
C ASP A 331 -6.16 -15.94 -10.03
N LYS A 332 -5.93 -17.01 -9.25
CA LYS A 332 -5.83 -16.97 -7.79
C LYS A 332 -4.38 -17.00 -7.30
N THR A 333 -3.41 -17.04 -8.21
CA THR A 333 -1.99 -16.96 -7.89
C THR A 333 -1.55 -15.50 -7.75
N ASN A 334 -2.20 -14.60 -8.47
CA ASN A 334 -1.90 -13.18 -8.46
C ASN A 334 -2.64 -12.42 -7.34
N GLU A 335 -1.89 -11.68 -6.53
CA GLU A 335 -2.42 -10.92 -5.40
C GLU A 335 -3.43 -9.85 -5.82
N HIS A 336 -3.11 -9.04 -6.84
CA HIS A 336 -3.97 -7.95 -7.28
C HIS A 336 -5.32 -8.46 -7.79
N GLN A 337 -5.29 -9.55 -8.56
CA GLN A 337 -6.51 -10.17 -9.07
C GLN A 337 -7.39 -10.69 -7.92
N LEU A 338 -6.79 -11.34 -6.92
CA LEU A 338 -7.54 -11.84 -5.77
C LEU A 338 -8.12 -10.70 -4.91
N CYS A 339 -7.36 -9.63 -4.68
CA CYS A 339 -7.85 -8.42 -4.02
C CYS A 339 -9.04 -7.79 -4.78
N GLN A 340 -8.91 -7.63 -6.10
CA GLN A 340 -10.00 -7.11 -6.94
C GLN A 340 -11.24 -8.00 -6.90
N PHE A 341 -11.08 -9.33 -6.81
CA PHE A 341 -12.20 -10.25 -6.65
C PHE A 341 -12.93 -10.03 -5.34
N ILE A 342 -12.22 -10.00 -4.21
CA ILE A 342 -12.80 -9.80 -2.87
C ILE A 342 -13.58 -8.49 -2.82
N VAL A 343 -12.95 -7.40 -3.25
CA VAL A 343 -13.55 -6.07 -3.27
C VAL A 343 -14.77 -6.03 -4.20
N GLY A 344 -14.65 -6.59 -5.41
CA GLY A 344 -15.75 -6.65 -6.38
C GLY A 344 -16.94 -7.47 -5.88
N PHE A 345 -16.66 -8.63 -5.29
CA PHE A 345 -17.67 -9.52 -4.71
C PHE A 345 -18.42 -8.83 -3.56
N LYS A 346 -17.69 -8.20 -2.63
CA LYS A 346 -18.28 -7.47 -1.50
C LYS A 346 -19.07 -6.23 -1.94
N ALA A 347 -18.58 -5.51 -2.94
CA ALA A 347 -19.31 -4.40 -3.54
C ALA A 347 -20.64 -4.87 -4.16
N ALA A 348 -20.62 -5.97 -4.92
CA ALA A 348 -21.84 -6.55 -5.48
C ALA A 348 -22.78 -7.09 -4.38
N GLN A 349 -22.23 -7.67 -3.32
CA GLN A 349 -22.97 -8.12 -2.15
C GLN A 349 -23.71 -6.95 -1.48
N PHE A 350 -23.06 -5.79 -1.31
CA PHE A 350 -23.69 -4.58 -0.78
C PHE A 350 -24.85 -4.09 -1.65
N ILE A 351 -24.65 -4.02 -2.97
CA ILE A 351 -25.69 -3.56 -3.91
C ILE A 351 -26.87 -4.53 -3.92
N THR A 352 -26.60 -5.83 -4.08
CA THR A 352 -27.63 -6.84 -4.32
C THR A 352 -28.28 -7.31 -3.02
N LEU A 353 -27.51 -7.80 -2.04
CA LEU A 353 -28.04 -8.30 -0.76
C LEU A 353 -28.36 -7.17 0.21
N GLY A 354 -27.64 -6.05 0.16
CA GLY A 354 -27.96 -4.88 0.98
C GLY A 354 -29.11 -4.08 0.39
N ILE A 355 -28.83 -3.26 -0.62
CA ILE A 355 -29.78 -2.26 -1.12
C ILE A 355 -30.98 -2.90 -1.83
N MET A 356 -30.77 -3.78 -2.81
CA MET A 356 -31.88 -4.31 -3.61
C MET A 356 -32.84 -5.18 -2.78
N HIS A 357 -32.31 -6.04 -1.91
CA HIS A 357 -33.16 -6.83 -1.01
C HIS A 357 -33.80 -5.99 0.09
N MET A 358 -33.16 -4.92 0.58
CA MET A 358 -33.83 -3.97 1.46
C MET A 358 -35.06 -3.35 0.78
N MET A 359 -34.89 -2.85 -0.45
CA MET A 359 -36.00 -2.27 -1.23
C MET A 359 -37.11 -3.28 -1.53
N LEU A 360 -36.73 -4.50 -1.94
CA LEU A 360 -37.68 -5.57 -2.25
C LEU A 360 -38.44 -6.05 -1.01
N GLY A 361 -37.76 -6.16 0.14
CA GLY A 361 -38.39 -6.49 1.42
C GLY A 361 -39.38 -5.42 1.86
N VAL A 362 -39.02 -4.14 1.79
CA VAL A 362 -39.94 -3.03 2.07
C VAL A 362 -41.15 -3.07 1.13
N PHE A 363 -40.93 -3.29 -0.16
CA PHE A 363 -42.02 -3.40 -1.14
C PHE A 363 -42.98 -4.54 -0.80
N MET A 364 -42.46 -5.71 -0.41
CA MET A 364 -43.27 -6.85 0.03
C MET A 364 -44.12 -6.52 1.27
N TYR A 365 -43.56 -5.82 2.26
CA TYR A 365 -44.34 -5.36 3.42
C TYR A 365 -45.42 -4.36 3.04
N VAL A 366 -45.08 -3.34 2.24
CA VAL A 366 -46.06 -2.33 1.78
C VAL A 366 -47.21 -3.01 1.03
N LYS A 367 -46.90 -3.99 0.17
CA LYS A 367 -47.91 -4.79 -0.53
C LYS A 367 -48.84 -5.52 0.44
N CYS A 368 -48.30 -6.16 1.48
CA CYS A 368 -49.13 -6.80 2.51
C CYS A 368 -50.02 -5.81 3.25
N VAL A 369 -49.48 -4.65 3.61
CA VAL A 369 -50.22 -3.61 4.35
C VAL A 369 -51.37 -3.07 3.50
N VAL A 370 -51.12 -2.78 2.23
CA VAL A 370 -52.14 -2.28 1.29
C VAL A 370 -53.23 -3.33 1.01
N GLN A 371 -52.88 -4.62 0.98
CA GLN A 371 -53.86 -5.71 0.83
C GLN A 371 -54.72 -5.92 2.09
N GLY A 372 -54.46 -5.20 3.19
CA GLY A 372 -55.35 -5.13 4.34
C GLY A 372 -55.47 -6.40 5.17
N SER A 373 -54.64 -7.43 4.93
CA SER A 373 -54.65 -8.65 5.73
C SER A 373 -53.24 -9.04 6.19
N MET A 374 -53.06 -9.12 7.51
CA MET A 374 -51.86 -9.71 8.13
C MET A 374 -51.67 -11.17 7.67
N LEU A 375 -52.79 -11.85 7.38
CA LEU A 375 -52.85 -13.20 6.85
C LEU A 375 -52.20 -13.33 5.46
N ALA A 376 -52.28 -12.32 4.59
CA ALA A 376 -51.55 -12.31 3.31
C ALA A 376 -50.02 -12.35 3.53
N CYS A 377 -49.53 -11.63 4.54
CA CYS A 377 -48.12 -11.61 4.88
C CYS A 377 -47.64 -12.94 5.49
N GLN A 378 -48.49 -13.59 6.29
CA GLN A 378 -48.24 -14.93 6.82
C GLN A 378 -48.28 -16.01 5.72
N SER A 379 -49.14 -15.87 4.72
CA SER A 379 -49.31 -16.82 3.61
C SER A 379 -48.19 -16.80 2.55
N GLY A 380 -47.09 -16.08 2.80
CA GLY A 380 -45.91 -16.05 1.93
C GLY A 380 -45.81 -14.84 0.99
N SER A 381 -46.67 -13.84 1.12
CA SER A 381 -46.54 -12.58 0.36
C SER A 381 -45.51 -11.61 0.97
N GLY A 382 -45.09 -11.85 2.21
CA GLY A 382 -44.05 -11.08 2.89
C GLY A 382 -42.63 -11.56 2.55
N PRO A 383 -41.60 -10.81 2.96
CA PRO A 383 -40.23 -11.25 2.77
C PRO A 383 -39.96 -12.49 3.62
N ALA A 384 -39.49 -13.55 2.98
CA ALA A 384 -39.14 -14.80 3.62
C ALA A 384 -37.82 -15.31 3.04
N LEU A 385 -36.99 -15.91 3.89
CA LEU A 385 -35.78 -16.58 3.44
C LEU A 385 -36.10 -18.05 3.13
N SER A 386 -35.94 -18.42 1.86
CA SER A 386 -36.09 -19.82 1.40
C SER A 386 -34.84 -20.64 1.68
N GLU A 387 -34.98 -21.96 1.81
CA GLU A 387 -33.87 -22.89 2.08
C GLU A 387 -32.76 -22.80 1.02
N GLY A 388 -33.13 -22.76 -0.27
CA GLY A 388 -32.15 -22.62 -1.36
C GLY A 388 -31.34 -21.32 -1.25
N THR A 389 -31.99 -20.21 -0.88
CA THR A 389 -31.29 -18.93 -0.66
C THR A 389 -30.36 -18.94 0.55
N VAL A 390 -30.63 -19.78 1.57
CA VAL A 390 -29.71 -20.00 2.70
C VAL A 390 -28.45 -20.71 2.22
N CYS A 391 -28.58 -21.78 1.43
CA CYS A 391 -27.41 -22.49 0.89
C CYS A 391 -26.51 -21.57 0.08
N PHE A 392 -27.09 -20.74 -0.80
CA PHE A 392 -26.31 -19.75 -1.55
C PHE A 392 -25.66 -18.71 -0.65
N PHE A 393 -26.36 -18.26 0.40
CA PHE A 393 -25.82 -17.30 1.35
C PHE A 393 -24.59 -17.86 2.09
N VAL A 394 -24.67 -19.11 2.59
CA VAL A 394 -23.54 -19.79 3.23
C VAL A 394 -22.37 -19.95 2.25
N LEU A 395 -22.67 -20.34 1.00
CA LEU A 395 -21.65 -20.50 -0.03
C LEU A 395 -20.93 -19.18 -0.35
N GLN A 396 -21.65 -18.05 -0.32
CA GLN A 396 -21.05 -16.72 -0.49
C GLN A 396 -20.08 -16.37 0.64
N ILE A 397 -20.42 -16.69 1.90
CA ILE A 397 -19.53 -16.50 3.05
C ILE A 397 -18.27 -17.35 2.87
N ILE A 398 -18.44 -18.64 2.57
CA ILE A 398 -17.31 -19.56 2.34
C ILE A 398 -16.39 -19.05 1.22
N LEU A 399 -16.96 -18.54 0.13
CA LEU A 399 -16.19 -18.06 -1.02
C LEU A 399 -15.28 -16.87 -0.67
N VAL A 400 -15.78 -15.93 0.14
CA VAL A 400 -15.01 -14.77 0.60
C VAL A 400 -13.87 -15.21 1.52
N TRP A 401 -14.16 -16.10 2.45
CA TRP A 401 -13.16 -16.60 3.40
C TRP A 401 -12.10 -17.44 2.69
N ALA A 402 -12.49 -18.26 1.72
CA ALA A 402 -11.57 -18.98 0.85
C ALA A 402 -10.65 -18.02 0.06
N ALA A 403 -11.18 -16.88 -0.40
CA ALA A 403 -10.38 -15.86 -1.06
C ALA A 403 -9.39 -15.17 -0.09
N PHE A 404 -9.82 -14.84 1.13
CA PHE A 404 -8.94 -14.25 2.15
C PHE A 404 -7.84 -15.22 2.60
N PHE A 405 -8.18 -16.48 2.88
CA PHE A 405 -7.19 -17.49 3.28
C PHE A 405 -6.19 -17.81 2.18
N ARG A 406 -6.55 -17.61 0.91
CA ARG A 406 -5.63 -17.79 -0.21
C ARG A 406 -4.70 -16.60 -0.43
N LEU A 407 -5.01 -15.42 0.13
CA LEU A 407 -4.25 -14.19 -0.08
C LEU A 407 -2.77 -14.29 0.35
N PRO A 408 -2.41 -14.88 1.51
CA PRO A 408 -1.02 -15.04 1.93
C PRO A 408 -0.19 -15.95 1.00
N TYR A 409 -0.84 -16.82 0.23
CA TYR A 409 -0.22 -17.76 -0.70
C TYR A 409 -0.08 -17.20 -2.12
N THR A 410 -0.35 -15.90 -2.31
CA THR A 410 -0.26 -15.26 -3.63
C THR A 410 1.14 -14.74 -3.92
N VAL A 411 1.47 -14.68 -5.20
CA VAL A 411 2.75 -14.22 -5.75
C VAL A 411 2.62 -12.77 -6.25
N ARG A 412 3.62 -11.94 -5.94
CA ARG A 412 3.78 -10.60 -6.55
C ARG A 412 4.66 -10.69 -7.80
N PRO A 413 4.30 -9.99 -8.89
CA PRO A 413 5.17 -9.91 -10.05
C PRO A 413 6.48 -9.16 -9.71
N GLN A 414 7.62 -9.79 -9.99
CA GLN A 414 8.97 -9.33 -9.64
C GLN A 414 9.30 -7.95 -10.24
N GLU A 415 9.83 -7.02 -9.44
CA GLU A 415 10.18 -5.69 -9.93
C GLU A 415 11.39 -5.76 -10.87
N VAL A 416 11.24 -5.29 -12.12
CA VAL A 416 12.36 -5.20 -13.09
C VAL A 416 13.09 -3.85 -12.94
N GLY A 417 13.10 -3.29 -11.72
CA GLY A 417 13.71 -2.00 -11.42
C GLY A 417 15.20 -2.17 -11.12
N LEU A 418 16.04 -1.31 -11.72
CA LEU A 418 17.51 -1.34 -11.63
C LEU A 418 18.08 -1.09 -10.21
N TYR A 419 17.23 -0.81 -9.22
CA TYR A 419 17.64 -0.59 -7.83
C TYR A 419 16.70 -1.33 -6.90
N ARG A 420 17.04 -2.59 -6.62
CA ARG A 420 16.47 -3.34 -5.51
C ARG A 420 17.14 -2.81 -4.24
N THR A 421 16.37 -2.22 -3.33
CA THR A 421 16.91 -1.77 -2.05
C THR A 421 17.16 -3.01 -1.17
N LYS A 422 18.25 -3.01 -0.37
CA LYS A 422 18.54 -4.09 0.59
C LYS A 422 17.37 -4.34 1.56
N SER A 423 16.56 -3.31 1.86
CA SER A 423 15.36 -3.43 2.69
C SER A 423 14.25 -4.28 2.04
N MET A 424 14.08 -4.20 0.71
CA MET A 424 13.18 -5.08 -0.05
C MET A 424 13.68 -6.54 -0.07
N GLU A 425 14.99 -6.76 -0.16
CA GLU A 425 15.58 -8.12 -0.09
C GLU A 425 15.47 -8.75 1.29
N MET A 426 15.65 -7.99 2.37
CA MET A 426 15.47 -8.50 3.72
C MET A 426 14.00 -8.78 4.06
N ARG A 427 13.05 -8.02 3.50
CA ARG A 427 11.60 -8.26 3.69
C ARG A 427 11.14 -9.54 2.98
N GLU A 428 11.69 -9.87 1.82
CA GLU A 428 11.47 -11.16 1.15
C GLU A 428 12.11 -12.34 1.89
N ARG A 429 13.13 -12.12 2.72
CA ARG A 429 13.88 -13.18 3.41
C ARG A 429 13.15 -13.83 4.59
N ARG A 430 12.06 -13.24 5.10
CA ARG A 430 11.17 -13.90 6.08
C ARG A 430 10.11 -14.72 5.34
N VAL A 431 10.56 -15.78 4.69
CA VAL A 431 9.68 -16.81 4.13
C VAL A 431 9.15 -17.63 5.29
N PHE A 432 7.87 -17.46 5.61
CA PHE A 432 7.20 -18.32 6.59
C PHE A 432 6.70 -19.55 5.86
N HIS A 433 6.85 -20.73 6.47
CA HIS A 433 6.23 -21.94 5.96
C HIS A 433 5.05 -22.31 6.86
N ASP A 434 3.94 -22.73 6.26
CA ASP A 434 2.84 -23.32 7.02
C ASP A 434 3.20 -24.74 7.51
N ALA A 435 2.31 -25.34 8.31
CA ALA A 435 2.48 -26.70 8.81
C ALA A 435 2.58 -27.77 7.69
N PHE A 436 2.24 -27.41 6.45
CA PHE A 436 2.29 -28.26 5.26
C PHE A 436 3.48 -27.93 4.35
N GLY A 437 4.36 -27.01 4.75
CA GLY A 437 5.55 -26.60 4.01
C GLY A 437 5.31 -25.57 2.90
N ASN A 438 4.09 -25.05 2.73
CA ASN A 438 3.79 -24.04 1.73
C ASN A 438 4.35 -22.68 2.16
N GLU A 439 4.86 -21.90 1.20
CA GLU A 439 5.34 -20.53 1.44
C GLU A 439 4.17 -19.59 1.73
N VAL A 440 4.28 -18.89 2.86
CA VAL A 440 3.30 -17.93 3.37
C VAL A 440 3.94 -16.56 3.45
N HIS A 441 3.30 -15.59 2.80
CA HIS A 441 3.71 -14.19 2.84
C HIS A 441 2.68 -13.37 3.63
N LEU A 442 3.02 -13.01 4.87
CA LEU A 442 2.15 -12.20 5.75
C LEU A 442 1.99 -10.74 5.28
N ASP A 443 2.85 -10.27 4.40
CA ASP A 443 2.81 -8.91 3.83
C ASP A 443 1.82 -8.75 2.66
N ARG A 444 1.06 -9.80 2.30
CA ARG A 444 0.11 -9.79 1.16
C ARG A 444 -1.24 -9.20 1.56
N GLY A 445 -1.87 -8.46 0.64
CA GLY A 445 -3.20 -7.88 0.81
C GLY A 445 -3.25 -6.48 1.39
N GLY A 446 -2.15 -5.94 1.90
CA GLY A 446 -2.09 -4.59 2.46
C GLY A 446 -3.18 -4.34 3.52
N TYR A 447 -3.90 -3.21 3.40
CA TYR A 447 -5.01 -2.92 4.32
C TYR A 447 -6.22 -3.85 4.14
N LEU A 448 -6.37 -4.50 2.99
CA LEU A 448 -7.48 -5.43 2.75
C LEU A 448 -7.44 -6.63 3.72
N MET A 449 -6.25 -7.04 4.15
CA MET A 449 -6.12 -8.11 5.15
C MET A 449 -6.69 -7.72 6.51
N LYS A 450 -6.62 -6.44 6.90
CA LYS A 450 -7.29 -5.93 8.12
C LYS A 450 -8.82 -6.01 8.00
N PHE A 451 -9.35 -5.85 6.78
CA PHE A 451 -10.77 -6.00 6.51
C PHE A 451 -11.25 -7.46 6.58
N CYS A 452 -10.35 -8.44 6.52
CA CYS A 452 -10.69 -9.82 6.89
C CYS A 452 -11.15 -9.91 8.35
N GLY A 453 -10.51 -9.18 9.27
CA GLY A 453 -10.93 -9.11 10.67
C GLY A 453 -12.31 -8.45 10.85
N TYR A 454 -12.55 -7.35 10.13
CA TYR A 454 -13.86 -6.70 10.09
C TYR A 454 -14.96 -7.64 9.58
N GLU A 455 -14.65 -8.43 8.55
CA GLU A 455 -15.55 -9.42 7.98
C GLU A 455 -15.88 -10.53 9.00
N THR A 456 -14.89 -11.01 9.74
CA THR A 456 -15.08 -11.98 10.83
C THR A 456 -15.98 -11.43 11.94
N VAL A 457 -15.77 -10.19 12.38
CA VAL A 457 -16.62 -9.54 13.38
C VAL A 457 -18.06 -9.40 12.86
N SER A 458 -18.22 -8.97 11.62
CA SER A 458 -19.53 -8.84 10.97
C SER A 458 -20.25 -10.19 10.90
N PHE A 459 -19.54 -11.27 10.57
CA PHE A 459 -20.08 -12.64 10.59
C PHE A 459 -20.51 -13.07 11.99
N ILE A 460 -19.70 -12.83 13.02
CA ILE A 460 -20.04 -13.17 14.42
C ILE A 460 -21.32 -12.46 14.86
N ILE A 461 -21.46 -11.17 14.57
CA ILE A 461 -22.67 -10.39 14.90
C ILE A 461 -23.90 -11.01 14.23
N ILE A 462 -23.79 -11.36 12.95
CA ILE A 462 -24.89 -11.96 12.18
C ILE A 462 -25.28 -13.34 12.70
N MET A 463 -24.29 -14.17 13.06
CA MET A 463 -24.54 -15.47 13.67
C MET A 463 -25.17 -15.35 15.06
N ALA A 464 -24.77 -14.37 15.86
CA ALA A 464 -25.38 -14.09 17.15
C ALA A 464 -26.85 -13.66 17.01
N LEU A 465 -27.15 -12.77 16.04
CA LEU A 465 -28.53 -12.38 15.74
C LEU A 465 -29.37 -13.57 15.23
N ALA A 466 -28.81 -14.41 14.36
CA ALA A 466 -29.48 -15.61 13.89
C ALA A 466 -29.77 -16.60 15.03
N GLY A 467 -28.80 -16.80 15.93
CA GLY A 467 -28.97 -17.61 17.14
C GLY A 467 -30.04 -17.06 18.08
N LEU A 468 -30.10 -15.75 18.26
CA LEU A 468 -31.14 -15.09 19.06
C LEU A 468 -32.55 -15.31 18.49
N VAL A 469 -32.70 -15.22 17.16
CA VAL A 469 -33.99 -15.48 16.48
C VAL A 469 -34.42 -16.95 16.62
N LEU A 470 -33.46 -17.88 16.65
CA LEU A 470 -33.76 -19.30 16.91
C LEU A 470 -34.14 -19.56 18.37
N TRP A 471 -33.56 -18.81 19.31
CA TRP A 471 -33.82 -18.95 20.74
C TRP A 471 -35.19 -18.39 21.15
N LEU A 472 -35.61 -17.28 20.55
CA LEU A 472 -36.86 -16.61 20.87
C LEU A 472 -38.07 -17.34 20.25
N PRO A 473 -39.23 -17.37 20.95
CA PRO A 473 -40.43 -18.10 20.53
C PRO A 473 -41.22 -17.36 19.44
N PHE A 474 -40.60 -17.15 18.28
CA PHE A 474 -41.26 -16.57 17.11
C PHE A 474 -42.07 -17.60 16.33
N GLU A 475 -43.07 -17.16 15.58
CA GLU A 475 -43.77 -18.03 14.63
C GLU A 475 -42.88 -18.32 13.41
N SER A 476 -43.18 -19.38 12.65
CA SER A 476 -42.36 -19.82 11.51
C SER A 476 -42.17 -18.74 10.45
N TRP A 477 -43.24 -18.03 10.08
CA TRP A 477 -43.19 -16.94 9.10
C TRP A 477 -42.40 -15.73 9.62
N GLN A 478 -42.50 -15.42 10.91
CA GLN A 478 -41.73 -14.34 11.55
C GLN A 478 -40.23 -14.66 11.54
N ARG A 479 -39.85 -15.90 11.86
CA ARG A 479 -38.45 -16.36 11.76
C ARG A 479 -37.90 -16.22 10.35
N GLN A 480 -38.66 -16.66 9.34
CA GLN A 480 -38.23 -16.55 7.94
C GLN A 480 -38.05 -15.09 7.51
N ALA A 481 -38.92 -14.18 7.95
CA ALA A 481 -38.79 -12.75 7.70
C ALA A 481 -37.57 -12.14 8.44
N LEU A 482 -37.33 -12.52 9.69
CA LEU A 482 -36.17 -12.07 10.45
C LEU A 482 -34.86 -12.55 9.82
N PHE A 483 -34.79 -13.80 9.35
CA PHE A 483 -33.61 -14.28 8.62
C PHE A 483 -33.39 -13.56 7.30
N TYR A 484 -34.46 -13.17 6.59
CA TYR A 484 -34.35 -12.33 5.42
C TYR A 484 -33.67 -10.99 5.74
N TRP A 485 -34.08 -10.34 6.83
CA TRP A 485 -33.50 -9.07 7.27
C TRP A 485 -32.08 -9.20 7.80
N ILE A 486 -31.77 -10.26 8.55
CA ILE A 486 -30.41 -10.56 9.01
C ILE A 486 -29.46 -10.72 7.83
N ARG A 487 -29.86 -11.50 6.81
CA ARG A 487 -29.08 -11.64 5.56
C ARG A 487 -28.90 -10.29 4.86
N THR A 488 -29.95 -9.46 4.82
CA THR A 488 -29.91 -8.13 4.21
C THR A 488 -28.95 -7.20 4.96
N ALA A 489 -28.97 -7.23 6.30
CA ALA A 489 -28.06 -6.47 7.15
C ALA A 489 -26.59 -6.84 6.93
N TYR A 490 -26.29 -8.13 6.76
CA TYR A 490 -24.95 -8.57 6.40
C TYR A 490 -24.50 -8.05 5.02
N GLY A 491 -25.41 -7.96 4.05
CA GLY A 491 -25.17 -7.26 2.80
C GLY A 491 -24.78 -5.79 3.03
N LEU A 492 -25.50 -5.08 3.90
CA LEU A 492 -25.21 -3.69 4.24
C LEU A 492 -23.86 -3.50 4.96
N PHE A 493 -23.44 -4.46 5.79
CA PHE A 493 -22.09 -4.46 6.39
C PHE A 493 -20.97 -4.56 5.35
N SER A 494 -21.25 -4.91 4.10
CA SER A 494 -20.24 -4.89 3.03
C SER A 494 -19.95 -3.47 2.50
N LEU A 495 -20.64 -2.42 2.99
CA LEU A 495 -20.43 -1.02 2.57
C LEU A 495 -18.96 -0.55 2.61
N PRO A 496 -18.18 -0.81 3.67
CA PRO A 496 -16.80 -0.32 3.76
C PRO A 496 -15.89 -0.82 2.63
N PHE A 497 -16.22 -1.95 2.00
CA PHE A 497 -15.45 -2.47 0.86
C PHE A 497 -15.58 -1.62 -0.40
N LEU A 498 -16.61 -0.78 -0.52
CA LEU A 498 -16.75 0.14 -1.67
C LEU A 498 -15.62 1.17 -1.75
N VAL A 499 -15.02 1.51 -0.61
CA VAL A 499 -13.89 2.44 -0.50
C VAL A 499 -12.71 1.95 -1.35
N PHE A 500 -12.49 0.63 -1.41
CA PHE A 500 -11.44 0.00 -2.22
C PHE A 500 -11.75 -0.06 -3.72
N LYS A 501 -12.99 0.24 -4.15
CA LYS A 501 -13.35 0.33 -5.57
C LYS A 501 -13.01 1.69 -6.18
N ILE A 502 -12.72 2.70 -5.36
CA ILE A 502 -12.34 4.04 -5.82
C ILE A 502 -10.91 3.97 -6.35
N PRO A 503 -10.62 4.31 -7.62
CA PRO A 503 -9.34 3.99 -8.27
C PRO A 503 -8.10 4.61 -7.59
N VAL A 504 -8.25 5.81 -7.04
CA VAL A 504 -7.20 6.51 -6.30
C VAL A 504 -6.89 5.78 -4.99
N LEU A 505 -7.95 5.43 -4.26
CA LEU A 505 -7.85 4.85 -2.93
C LEU A 505 -7.48 3.36 -2.99
N ALA A 506 -7.88 2.67 -4.05
CA ALA A 506 -7.50 1.31 -4.39
C ALA A 506 -5.98 1.14 -4.47
N ASN A 507 -5.29 2.05 -5.16
CA ASN A 507 -3.83 2.00 -5.32
C ASN A 507 -3.09 2.22 -4.01
N VAL A 508 -3.59 3.13 -3.17
CA VAL A 508 -3.00 3.43 -1.86
C VAL A 508 -3.28 2.29 -0.87
N LEU A 509 -4.54 1.88 -0.71
CA LEU A 509 -4.92 0.93 0.35
C LEU A 509 -4.50 -0.52 0.06
N MET A 510 -4.55 -0.96 -1.21
CA MET A 510 -4.23 -2.34 -1.52
C MET A 510 -2.72 -2.60 -1.63
N HIS A 511 -1.89 -1.57 -1.82
CA HIS A 511 -0.43 -1.70 -2.04
C HIS A 511 -0.05 -2.81 -3.05
N THR A 512 -0.93 -3.07 -4.03
CA THR A 512 -0.71 -4.08 -5.07
C THR A 512 -0.44 -3.39 -6.40
N ARG A 513 0.42 -4.00 -7.22
CA ARG A 513 0.61 -3.52 -8.60
C ARG A 513 -0.62 -3.83 -9.43
N GLN A 514 -1.07 -2.86 -10.22
CA GLN A 514 -2.19 -3.04 -11.12
C GLN A 514 -1.87 -4.08 -12.21
N MET A 515 -2.71 -5.11 -12.26
CA MET A 515 -2.64 -6.22 -13.21
C MET A 515 -3.99 -6.34 -13.92
N GLY A 516 -4.00 -6.84 -15.14
CA GLY A 516 -5.21 -7.15 -15.92
C GLY A 516 -5.01 -8.37 -16.79
N TYR A 517 -6.00 -8.70 -17.61
CA TYR A 517 -5.93 -9.82 -18.55
C TYR A 517 -5.72 -9.37 -19.99
N ASN A 518 -4.87 -10.09 -20.71
CA ASN A 518 -4.77 -10.01 -22.17
C ASN A 518 -5.89 -10.84 -22.84
N GLU A 519 -5.98 -10.78 -24.17
CA GLU A 519 -6.97 -11.53 -24.95
C GLU A 519 -6.84 -13.06 -24.79
N GLN A 520 -5.64 -13.53 -24.45
CA GLN A 520 -5.33 -14.94 -24.18
C GLN A 520 -5.79 -15.38 -22.78
N GLY A 521 -6.15 -14.44 -21.89
CA GLY A 521 -6.54 -14.70 -20.51
C GLY A 521 -5.37 -14.84 -19.53
N ASP A 522 -4.17 -14.44 -19.92
CA ASP A 522 -3.00 -14.40 -19.05
C ASP A 522 -2.99 -13.10 -18.24
N THR A 523 -2.58 -13.22 -16.96
CA THR A 523 -2.47 -12.07 -16.06
C THR A 523 -1.21 -11.28 -16.39
N VAL A 524 -1.38 -10.08 -16.95
CA VAL A 524 -0.31 -9.20 -17.40
C VAL A 524 -0.35 -7.86 -16.68
N ARG A 525 0.76 -7.11 -16.76
CA ARG A 525 0.82 -5.77 -16.18
C ARG A 525 -0.07 -4.80 -16.94
N PHE A 526 -0.67 -3.86 -16.21
CA PHE A 526 -1.44 -2.80 -16.83
C PHE A 526 -0.55 -1.94 -17.73
N VAL A 527 -0.97 -1.70 -18.98
CA VAL A 527 -0.21 -0.91 -19.95
C VAL A 527 -0.35 0.56 -19.58
N LYS A 528 0.71 1.16 -19.03
CA LYS A 528 0.81 2.61 -18.98
C LYS A 528 1.01 3.10 -20.41
N LYS A 529 -0.01 3.74 -21.00
CA LYS A 529 0.18 4.46 -22.26
C LYS A 529 1.35 5.42 -22.05
N ARG A 530 2.41 5.24 -22.83
CA ARG A 530 3.51 6.20 -22.92
C ARG A 530 2.87 7.45 -23.51
N LEU A 531 2.86 8.53 -22.73
CA LEU A 531 2.48 9.85 -23.24
C LEU A 531 3.48 10.18 -24.35
N GLU A 532 2.99 10.33 -25.57
CA GLU A 532 3.70 11.00 -26.66
C GLU A 532 3.80 12.49 -26.36
#